data_AF-A0A940UNP4-F1
#
_entry.id   AF-A0A940UNP4-F1
#
_cell.length_a   1.000
_cell.length_b   1.000
_cell.length_c   1.000
_cell.angle_alpha   90.00
_cell.angle_beta   90.00
_cell.angle_gamma   90.00
#
_symmetry.space_group_name_H-M   'P 1'
#
loop_
_entity.id
_entity.type
_entity.pdbx_description
1 polymer ?
#
loop_
_entity_poly.entity_id
_entity_poly.type
_entity_poly.pdbx_seq_one_letter_code
_entity_poly.pdbx_strand_id
1 'polypeptide(L)'
;MENQWSYKNYQIRDGLKPGSPHFQYFYVVSEQAKKKCNYCVWIVDDAWTRFDQSGDFDSIVSSQREIWNRWVKGKIDAGDFSNKVLKYDRDGEKEIELSEMTAHLSMG
;
A
#
# COMPACT_ATOMS: atom_id res chain seq x y z
N MET A 1 -12.19 -2.27 -4.90
CA MET A 1 -13.20 -1.38 -4.27
C MET A 1 -12.47 -0.19 -3.65
N GLU A 2 -12.74 1.04 -4.08
CA GLU A 2 -12.14 2.25 -3.45
C GLU A 2 -12.83 2.48 -2.11
N ASN A 3 -12.04 2.53 -1.04
CA ASN A 3 -12.52 2.83 0.29
C ASN A 3 -12.02 4.20 0.74
N GLN A 4 -12.75 4.82 1.66
CA GLN A 4 -12.37 6.10 2.26
C GLN A 4 -12.55 6.05 3.77
N TRP A 5 -11.56 6.54 4.50
CA TRP A 5 -11.60 6.73 5.94
C TRP A 5 -10.81 7.97 6.34
N SER A 6 -10.93 8.36 7.61
CA SER A 6 -10.28 9.55 8.13
C SER A 6 -9.43 9.20 9.35
N TYR A 7 -8.32 9.91 9.51
CA TYR A 7 -7.47 9.82 10.69
C TYR A 7 -6.90 11.19 11.03
N LYS A 8 -7.22 11.68 12.23
CA LYS A 8 -6.96 13.07 12.64
C LYS A 8 -7.53 14.04 11.59
N ASN A 9 -6.69 14.89 11.02
CA ASN A 9 -7.05 15.94 10.07
C ASN A 9 -6.94 15.45 8.60
N TYR A 10 -6.60 14.17 8.41
CA TYR A 10 -6.31 13.59 7.10
C TYR A 10 -7.45 12.72 6.62
N GLN A 11 -7.70 12.81 5.31
CA GLN A 11 -8.56 11.91 4.56
C GLN A 11 -7.68 10.90 3.82
N ILE A 12 -8.00 9.63 3.95
CA ILE A 12 -7.26 8.52 3.34
C ILE A 12 -8.21 7.80 2.40
N ARG A 13 -7.80 7.68 1.14
CA ARG A 13 -8.46 6.82 0.16
C ARG A 13 -7.56 5.63 -0.14
N ASP A 14 -8.13 4.44 -0.11
CA ASP A 14 -7.35 3.20 -0.27
C ASP A 14 -8.02 2.19 -1.18
N GLY A 15 -7.20 1.41 -1.90
CA GLY A 15 -7.72 0.37 -2.78
C GLY A 15 -6.66 -0.28 -3.67
N LEU A 16 -7.03 -1.44 -4.22
CA LEU A 16 -6.25 -2.12 -5.24
C LEU A 16 -6.15 -1.28 -6.51
N LYS A 17 -4.98 -1.30 -7.15
CA LYS A 17 -4.82 -0.70 -8.48
C LYS A 17 -5.60 -1.50 -9.52
N PRO A 18 -6.58 -0.89 -10.21
CA PRO A 18 -7.36 -1.59 -11.23
C PRO A 18 -6.48 -2.08 -12.39
N GLY A 19 -6.70 -3.32 -12.83
CA GLY A 19 -6.02 -3.89 -14.01
C GLY A 19 -4.52 -4.14 -13.84
N SER A 20 -3.98 -4.07 -12.62
CA SER A 20 -2.59 -4.40 -12.35
C SER A 20 -2.39 -5.92 -12.30
N PRO A 21 -1.42 -6.49 -13.03
CA PRO A 21 -1.07 -7.91 -12.89
C PRO A 21 -0.35 -8.21 -11.56
N HIS A 22 0.24 -7.18 -10.94
CA HIS A 22 0.91 -7.28 -9.65
C HIS A 22 0.01 -6.79 -8.52
N PHE A 23 0.18 -7.39 -7.33
CA PHE A 23 -0.51 -6.93 -6.13
C PHE A 23 0.00 -5.55 -5.72
N GLN A 24 -0.84 -4.53 -5.88
CA GLN A 24 -0.54 -3.16 -5.46
C GLN A 24 -1.76 -2.56 -4.77
N TYR A 25 -1.61 -2.22 -3.50
CA TYR A 25 -2.65 -1.57 -2.70
C TYR A 25 -2.23 -0.15 -2.35
N PHE A 26 -2.94 0.83 -2.90
CA PHE A 26 -2.57 2.24 -2.76
C PHE A 26 -3.33 2.91 -1.64
N TYR A 27 -2.65 3.85 -1.00
CA TYR A 27 -3.21 4.82 -0.07
C TYR A 27 -2.88 6.23 -0.58
N VAL A 28 -3.89 7.08 -0.70
CA VAL A 28 -3.75 8.50 -1.00
C VAL A 28 -4.14 9.29 0.24
N VAL A 29 -3.16 9.97 0.83
CA VAL A 29 -3.38 10.82 2.02
C VAL A 29 -3.57 12.25 1.56
N SER A 30 -4.65 12.88 2.02
CA SER A 30 -4.99 14.26 1.72
C SER A 30 -5.31 15.03 2.99
N GLU A 31 -4.99 16.32 3.01
CA GLU A 31 -5.39 17.27 4.05
C GLU A 31 -6.09 18.45 3.38
N GLN A 32 -7.28 18.83 3.85
CA GLN A 32 -8.07 19.92 3.24
C GLN A 32 -8.24 19.76 1.71
N ALA A 33 -8.58 18.54 1.27
CA ALA A 33 -8.71 18.15 -0.14
C ALA A 33 -7.42 18.27 -1.01
N LYS A 34 -6.27 18.62 -0.41
CA LYS A 34 -4.98 18.62 -1.10
C LYS A 34 -4.25 17.32 -0.79
N LYS A 35 -3.85 16.62 -1.84
CA LYS A 35 -3.00 15.43 -1.74
C LYS A 35 -1.67 15.80 -1.08
N LYS A 36 -1.27 15.02 -0.08
CA LYS A 36 0.00 15.15 0.65
C LYS A 36 1.03 14.15 0.15
N CYS A 37 0.65 12.87 0.13
CA CYS A 37 1.54 11.77 -0.25
C CYS A 37 0.75 10.58 -0.78
N ASN A 38 1.50 9.59 -1.26
CA ASN A 38 1.00 8.25 -1.52
C ASN A 38 1.78 7.27 -0.67
N TYR A 39 1.07 6.29 -0.15
CA TYR A 39 1.69 5.06 0.31
C TYR A 39 1.23 3.90 -0.57
N CYS A 40 2.06 2.87 -0.68
CA CYS A 40 1.73 1.66 -1.42
C CYS A 40 2.09 0.45 -0.57
N VAL A 41 1.27 -0.59 -0.62
CA VAL A 41 1.67 -1.94 -0.24
C VAL A 41 1.91 -2.71 -1.53
N TRP A 42 3.10 -3.28 -1.66
CA TRP A 42 3.48 -4.11 -2.79
C TRP A 42 3.86 -5.50 -2.29
N ILE A 43 3.11 -6.51 -2.73
CA ILE A 43 3.48 -7.91 -2.52
C ILE A 43 4.07 -8.39 -3.84
N VAL A 44 5.34 -8.78 -3.83
CA VAL A 44 6.00 -9.35 -5.02
C VAL A 44 5.32 -10.68 -5.36
N ASP A 45 5.17 -10.95 -6.66
CA ASP A 45 4.42 -12.11 -7.18
C ASP A 45 4.89 -13.45 -6.60
N ASP A 46 6.15 -13.55 -6.17
CA ASP A 46 6.71 -14.75 -5.59
C ASP A 46 6.56 -14.88 -4.06
N ALA A 47 5.97 -13.88 -3.42
CA ALA A 47 5.71 -13.79 -1.99
C ALA A 47 4.21 -13.86 -1.64
N TRP A 48 3.32 -13.80 -2.63
CA TRP A 48 1.87 -13.79 -2.44
C TRP A 48 1.30 -15.02 -1.70
N THR A 49 1.89 -16.20 -1.89
CA THR A 49 1.48 -17.47 -1.25
C THR A 49 1.62 -17.45 0.27
N ARG A 50 2.38 -16.49 0.83
CA ARG A 50 2.48 -16.27 2.28
C ARG A 50 1.20 -15.67 2.87
N PHE A 51 0.40 -15.00 2.04
CA PHE A 51 -0.80 -14.28 2.46
C PHE A 51 -2.06 -15.05 2.06
N ASP A 52 -2.07 -15.59 0.85
CA ASP A 52 -3.19 -16.37 0.36
C ASP A 52 -2.73 -17.36 -0.71
N GLN A 53 -3.16 -18.62 -0.62
CA GLN A 53 -2.79 -19.66 -1.57
C GLN A 53 -3.66 -19.66 -2.84
N SER A 54 -4.81 -18.98 -2.80
CA SER A 54 -5.73 -18.88 -3.95
C SER A 54 -5.32 -17.79 -4.94
N GLY A 55 -4.48 -16.84 -4.51
CA GLY A 55 -4.05 -15.70 -5.33
C GLY A 55 -5.13 -14.63 -5.48
N ASP A 56 -6.21 -14.70 -4.68
CA ASP A 56 -7.28 -13.73 -4.70
C ASP A 56 -6.88 -12.45 -3.93
N PHE A 57 -6.71 -11.36 -4.68
CA PHE A 57 -6.28 -10.08 -4.12
C PHE A 57 -7.29 -9.53 -3.12
N ASP A 58 -8.60 -9.74 -3.33
CA ASP A 58 -9.63 -9.26 -2.39
C ASP A 58 -9.58 -10.02 -1.05
N SER A 59 -9.27 -11.32 -1.07
CA SER A 59 -9.01 -12.12 0.14
C SER A 59 -7.76 -11.65 0.89
N ILE A 60 -6.68 -11.32 0.18
CA ILE A 60 -5.47 -10.75 0.79
C ILE A 60 -5.78 -9.41 1.45
N VAL A 61 -6.45 -8.50 0.74
CA VAL A 61 -6.85 -7.19 1.27
C VAL A 61 -7.70 -7.36 2.53
N SER A 62 -8.71 -8.24 2.49
CA SER A 62 -9.62 -8.44 3.62
C SER A 62 -8.91 -8.91 4.89
N SER A 63 -7.85 -9.73 4.77
CA SER A 63 -7.09 -10.22 5.93
C SER A 63 -6.01 -9.25 6.42
N GLN A 64 -5.44 -8.41 5.56
CA GLN A 64 -4.27 -7.59 5.88
C GLN A 64 -4.57 -6.10 6.08
N ARG A 65 -5.73 -5.61 5.61
CA ARG A 65 -6.04 -4.18 5.58
C ARG A 65 -5.87 -3.47 6.92
N GLU A 66 -6.26 -4.11 8.02
CA GLU A 66 -6.10 -3.51 9.35
C GLU A 66 -4.64 -3.42 9.84
N ILE A 67 -3.76 -4.28 9.34
CA ILE A 67 -2.31 -4.20 9.59
C ILE A 67 -1.74 -3.01 8.81
N TRP A 68 -2.08 -2.89 7.53
CA TRP A 68 -1.61 -1.80 6.67
C TRP A 68 -2.17 -0.44 7.10
N ASN A 69 -3.43 -0.39 7.55
CA ASN A 69 -4.02 0.82 8.12
C ASN A 69 -3.25 1.30 9.37
N ARG A 70 -2.75 0.37 10.20
CA ARG A 70 -1.89 0.71 11.35
C ARG A 70 -0.54 1.26 10.91
N TRP A 71 0.07 0.69 9.86
CA TRP A 71 1.30 1.24 9.28
C TRP A 71 1.09 2.67 8.77
N VAL A 72 0.02 2.94 8.01
CA VAL A 72 -0.33 4.30 7.53
C VAL A 72 -0.54 5.28 8.69
N LYS A 73 -1.26 4.86 9.74
CA LYS A 73 -1.43 5.69 10.95
C LYS A 73 -0.10 6.04 11.59
N GLY A 74 0.80 5.05 11.74
CA GLY A 74 2.14 5.24 12.27
C GLY A 74 2.96 6.24 11.45
N LYS A 75 2.84 6.22 10.11
CA LYS A 75 3.48 7.21 9.22
C LYS A 75 2.96 8.63 9.43
N ILE A 76 1.63 8.77 9.52
CA ILE A 76 0.99 10.05 9.81
C ILE A 76 1.41 10.56 11.20
N ASP A 77 1.49 9.69 12.19
CA ASP A 77 1.93 10.03 13.55
C ASP A 77 3.38 10.51 13.60
N ALA A 78 4.25 9.89 12.80
CA ALA A 78 5.64 10.30 12.65
C ALA A 78 5.84 11.56 11.78
N GLY A 79 4.79 12.04 11.11
CA GLY A 79 4.87 13.15 10.16
C GLY A 79 5.61 12.82 8.86
N ASP A 80 5.77 11.52 8.54
CA ASP A 80 6.47 11.06 7.34
C ASP A 80 5.53 11.05 6.13
N PHE A 81 5.45 12.17 5.44
CA PHE A 81 4.66 12.32 4.20
C PHE A 81 5.50 12.12 2.92
N SER A 82 6.61 11.39 3.00
CA SER A 82 7.31 10.93 1.79
C SER A 82 6.51 9.82 1.10
N ASN A 83 6.75 9.59 -0.19
CA ASN A 83 6.03 8.53 -0.91
C ASN A 83 6.66 7.17 -0.61
N LYS A 84 6.04 6.39 0.28
CA LYS A 84 6.60 5.11 0.76
C LYS A 84 5.92 3.88 0.17
N VAL A 85 6.67 2.78 0.14
CA VAL A 85 6.15 1.44 -0.17
C VAL A 85 6.49 0.49 0.97
N LEU A 86 5.47 -0.19 1.49
CA LEU A 86 5.63 -1.38 2.30
C LEU A 86 5.72 -2.58 1.36
N LYS A 87 6.94 -3.06 1.12
CA LYS A 87 7.24 -4.16 0.22
C LYS A 87 7.29 -5.47 0.98
N TYR A 88 6.58 -6.48 0.48
CA TYR A 88 6.70 -7.87 0.91
C TYR A 88 7.34 -8.69 -0.19
N ASP A 89 8.51 -9.26 0.10
CA ASP A 89 9.20 -10.21 -0.76
C ASP A 89 9.43 -11.55 -0.03
N ARG A 90 10.19 -12.46 -0.65
CA ARG A 90 10.54 -13.75 -0.04
C ARG A 90 11.33 -13.60 1.26
N ASP A 91 12.16 -12.55 1.39
CA ASP A 91 12.98 -12.34 2.58
C ASP A 91 12.20 -11.68 3.72
N GLY A 92 11.07 -11.03 3.44
CA GLY A 92 10.22 -10.42 4.46
C GLY A 92 9.61 -9.09 4.06
N GLU A 93 9.33 -8.30 5.09
CA GLU A 93 8.80 -6.94 4.98
C GLU A 93 9.97 -5.93 4.94
N LYS A 94 9.92 -5.00 3.99
CA LYS A 94 10.89 -3.90 3.85
C LYS A 94 10.16 -2.62 3.47
N GLU A 95 10.68 -1.48 3.89
CA GLU A 95 10.17 -0.20 3.44
C GLU A 95 11.14 0.43 2.44
N ILE A 96 10.61 0.89 1.30
CA ILE A 96 11.37 1.54 0.22
C ILE A 96 10.64 2.81 -0.26
N GLU A 97 11.31 3.64 -1.06
CA GLU A 97 10.64 4.77 -1.73
C GLU A 97 9.77 4.29 -2.91
N LEU A 98 8.66 4.99 -3.16
CA LEU A 98 7.74 4.68 -4.28
C LEU A 98 8.42 4.79 -5.65
N SER A 99 9.42 5.65 -5.78
CA SER A 99 10.25 5.75 -6.99
C SER A 99 11.04 4.48 -7.27
N GLU A 100 11.51 3.79 -6.23
CA GLU A 100 12.26 2.54 -6.37
C GLU A 100 11.35 1.43 -6.91
N MET A 101 10.12 1.31 -6.39
CA MET A 101 9.12 0.37 -6.93
C MET A 101 8.81 0.66 -8.41
N THR A 102 8.64 1.93 -8.76
CA THR A 102 8.31 2.31 -10.15
C THR A 102 9.43 1.91 -11.11
N ALA A 103 10.70 2.08 -10.71
CA ALA A 103 11.84 1.62 -11.49
C ALA A 103 11.82 0.10 -11.69
N HIS A 104 11.48 -0.67 -10.64
CA HIS A 104 11.36 -2.13 -10.74
C HIS A 104 10.25 -2.60 -11.69
N LEU A 105 9.09 -1.93 -11.68
CA LEU A 105 7.95 -2.30 -12.51
C LEU A 105 8.03 -1.80 -13.96
N SER A 106 8.90 -0.81 -14.23
CA SER A 106 9.05 -0.23 -15.57
C SER A 106 10.08 -0.97 -16.44
N MET A 107 10.79 -1.96 -15.89
CA MET A 107 11.77 -2.78 -16.61
C MET A 107 11.18 -4.09 -17.19
N GLY A 108 9.84 -4.18 -17.28
CA GLY A 108 9.11 -5.34 -17.81
C GLY A 108 8.52 -5.09 -19.19
#